data_AF-A0A3D8I9Q2-F1
#
_entry.id   AF-A0A3D8I9Q2-F1
#
_cell.length_a   1.000
_cell.length_b   1.000
_cell.length_c   1.000
_cell.angle_alpha   90.00
_cell.angle_beta   90.00
_cell.angle_gamma   90.00
#
_symmetry.space_group_name_H-M   'P 1'
#
loop_
_entity.id
_entity.type
_entity.pdbx_description
1 polymer ?
#
loop_
_entity_poly.entity_id
_entity_poly.type
_entity_poly.pdbx_seq_one_letter_code
_entity_poly.pdbx_strand_id
1 'polypeptide(L)' 'MQNTICQSCGMPLTSKEQMGLEKDGSASVDYCKYCYERGEFIHKVSMQEYIEMCSLYGAQ' A
#
# COMPACT_ATOMS: atom_id res chain seq x y z
N MET A 1 -14.68 9.85 -14.42
CA MET A 1 -13.34 9.99 -13.81
C MET A 1 -12.98 8.64 -13.23
N GLN A 2 -12.01 7.94 -13.80
CA GLN A 2 -11.56 6.67 -13.23
C GLN A 2 -10.62 7.03 -12.07
N ASN A 3 -11.16 7.07 -10.85
CA ASN A 3 -10.35 7.30 -9.65
C ASN A 3 -9.60 6.01 -9.33
N THR A 4 -8.36 5.93 -9.80
CA THR A 4 -7.45 4.87 -9.41
C THR A 4 -7.06 5.10 -7.96
N ILE A 5 -7.34 4.13 -7.08
CA ILE A 5 -7.02 4.19 -5.65
C ILE A 5 -6.08 3.04 -5.31
N CYS A 6 -5.15 3.28 -4.39
CA CYS A 6 -4.30 2.24 -3.85
C CYS A 6 -5.15 1.22 -3.10
N GLN A 7 -5.13 -0.05 -3.51
CA GLN A 7 -5.90 -1.14 -2.89
C GLN A 7 -5.42 -1.48 -1.48
N SER A 8 -4.25 -1.00 -1.05
CA SER A 8 -3.72 -1.23 0.30
C SER A 8 -4.10 -0.12 1.29
N CYS A 9 -4.03 1.15 0.89
CA CYS A 9 -4.23 2.28 1.81
C CYS A 9 -5.35 3.24 1.41
N GLY A 10 -6.04 3.01 0.29
CA GLY A 10 -7.11 3.87 -0.21
C GLY A 10 -6.66 5.21 -0.78
N MET A 11 -5.34 5.48 -0.82
CA MET A 11 -4.81 6.75 -1.35
C MET A 11 -5.10 6.89 -2.85
N PRO A 12 -5.63 8.04 -3.31
CA PRO A 12 -5.80 8.32 -4.73
C PRO A 12 -4.45 8.32 -5.48
N LEU A 13 -4.37 7.60 -6.59
CA LEU A 13 -3.22 7.57 -7.49
C LEU A 13 -3.44 8.62 -8.59
N THR A 14 -3.08 9.87 -8.32
CA THR A 14 -3.30 10.99 -9.25
C THR A 14 -2.13 11.23 -10.21
N SER A 15 -0.93 10.75 -9.88
CA SER A 15 0.25 10.80 -10.74
C SER A 15 1.02 9.47 -10.78
N LYS A 16 1.78 9.26 -11.87
CA LYS A 16 2.66 8.09 -12.01
C LYS A 16 3.75 8.04 -10.93
N GLU A 17 4.15 9.18 -10.38
CA GLU A 17 5.17 9.26 -9.32
C GLU A 17 4.67 8.73 -7.97
N GLN A 18 3.35 8.58 -7.82
CA GLN A 18 2.73 7.98 -6.64
C GLN A 18 2.49 6.49 -6.83
N MET A 19 2.57 5.97 -8.05
CA MET A 19 2.38 4.55 -8.35
C MET A 19 3.58 3.73 -7.88
N GLY A 20 3.30 2.54 -7.36
CA GLY A 20 4.33 1.58 -7.00
C GLY A 20 5.04 1.05 -8.24
N LEU A 21 6.08 0.24 -8.03
CA LEU A 21 6.79 -0.43 -9.13
C LEU A 21 6.58 -1.93 -9.07
N GLU A 22 6.31 -2.52 -10.23
CA GLU A 22 6.32 -3.97 -10.43
C GLU A 22 7.76 -4.50 -10.48
N LYS A 23 7.94 -5.83 -10.48
CA LYS A 23 9.28 -6.46 -10.55
C LYS A 23 10.07 -6.09 -11.81
N ASP A 24 9.37 -5.80 -12.90
CA ASP A 24 9.96 -5.42 -14.18
C ASP A 24 10.28 -3.90 -14.27
N GLY A 25 9.95 -3.13 -13.23
CA GLY A 25 10.12 -1.68 -13.18
C GLY A 25 9.00 -0.89 -13.84
N SER A 26 7.91 -1.55 -14.28
CA SER A 26 6.70 -0.85 -14.72
C SER A 26 5.91 -0.28 -13.52
N ALA A 27 5.08 0.73 -13.77
CA ALA A 27 4.27 1.36 -12.72
C ALA A 27 3.03 0.52 -12.40
N SER A 28 2.82 0.26 -11.11
CA SER A 28 1.65 -0.45 -10.60
C SER A 28 0.41 0.44 -10.65
N VAL A 29 -0.66 -0.07 -11.25
CA VAL A 29 -1.95 0.64 -11.33
C VAL A 29 -2.80 0.47 -10.07
N ASP A 30 -2.50 -0.55 -9.26
CA ASP A 30 -3.34 -0.90 -8.10
C ASP A 30 -2.73 -0.44 -6.77
N TYR A 31 -1.43 -0.12 -6.75
CA TYR A 31 -0.70 0.17 -5.52
C TYR A 31 0.13 1.45 -5.63
N CYS A 32 0.24 2.17 -4.52
CA CYS A 32 1.12 3.33 -4.42
C CYS A 32 2.55 2.93 -4.03
N LYS A 33 3.51 3.81 -4.34
CA LYS A 33 4.94 3.63 -3.97
C LYS A 33 5.23 3.55 -2.48
N TYR A 34 4.25 3.90 -1.64
CA TYR A 34 4.39 3.83 -0.17
C TYR A 34 3.95 2.47 0.37
N CYS A 35 3.10 1.76 -0.37
CA CYS A 35 2.62 0.43 0.02
C CYS A 35 3.38 -0.66 -0.72
N TYR A 36 3.78 -0.43 -1.97
CA TYR A 36 4.32 -1.44 -2.87
C TYR A 36 5.48 -0.90 -3.71
N GLU A 37 6.60 -1.62 -3.72
CA GLU A 37 7.78 -1.28 -4.52
C GLU A 37 8.50 -2.54 -5.00
N ARG A 38 8.93 -2.52 -6.26
CA ARG A 38 9.71 -3.59 -6.93
C ARG A 38 9.08 -4.97 -6.79
N GLY A 39 7.76 -5.05 -6.85
CA GLY A 39 7.07 -6.33 -6.76
C GLY A 39 6.76 -6.82 -5.34
N GLU A 40 7.06 -6.02 -4.31
CA GLU A 40 6.89 -6.40 -2.91
C GLU A 40 6.19 -5.30 -2.10
N PHE A 41 5.40 -5.70 -1.10
CA PHE A 41 4.87 -4.77 -0.12
C PHE A 41 5.97 -4.32 0.85
N ILE A 42 6.08 -3.01 1.04
CA ILE A 42 7.15 -2.38 1.82
C ILE A 42 6.89 -2.60 3.32
N HIS A 43 5.62 -2.60 3.71
CA HIS A 43 5.18 -2.91 5.06
C HIS A 43 5.00 -4.42 5.22
N LYS A 44 6.08 -5.11 5.59
CA LYS A 44 6.05 -6.52 5.99
C LYS A 44 5.65 -6.65 7.46
N VAL A 45 4.45 -6.17 7.80
CA VAL A 45 3.89 -6.39 9.13
C VAL A 45 3.24 -7.76 9.12
N SER A 46 3.62 -8.64 10.03
CA SER A 46 2.90 -9.89 10.22
C SER A 46 1.47 -9.59 10.71
N MET A 47 0.54 -10.51 10.46
CA MET A 47 -0.83 -10.37 11.00
C MET A 47 -0.82 -10.22 12.53
N GLN A 48 0.13 -10.87 13.21
CA GLN A 48 0.28 -10.79 14.67
C GLN A 48 0.67 -9.38 15.12
N GLU A 49 1.70 -8.79 14.49
CA GLU A 49 2.13 -7.42 14.78
C GLU A 49 1.03 -6.39 14.44
N TYR A 50 0.25 -6.64 13.38
CA TYR A 50 -0.87 -5.77 13.01
C TYR A 50 -1.99 -5.82 14.06
N ILE A 51 -2.32 -7.02 14.56
CA ILE A 51 -3.28 -7.20 15.67
C ILE A 51 -2.78 -6.48 16.91
N GLU A 52 -1.51 -6.60 17.27
CA GLU A 52 -0.93 -5.91 18.43
C GLU A 52 -1.05 -4.39 18.28
N MET A 53 -0.66 -3.82 17.14
CA MET A 53 -0.78 -2.38 16.88
C MET A 53 -2.22 -1.86 16.95
N CYS A 54 -3.20 -2.59 16.39
CA CYS A 54 -4.60 -2.17 16.41
C CYS A 54 -5.30 -2.45 17.75
N SER A 55 -4.92 -3.52 18.45
CA SER A 55 -5.53 -3.93 19.73
C SER A 55 -5.10 -3.06 20.91
N LEU A 56 -3.90 -2.44 20.86
CA LEU A 56 -3.45 -1.49 21.88
C LEU A 56 -4.42 -0.30 22.07
N TYR A 57 -5.18 0.05 21.03
CA TYR A 57 -6.16 1.15 21.07
C TYR A 57 -7.61 0.69 21.09
N GLY A 58 -7.88 -0.63 20.97
CA GLY A 58 -9.24 -1.19 20.95
C GLY A 58 -9.87 -1.42 22.33
N ALA A 59 -9.12 -1.16 23.41
CA ALA A 59 -9.58 -1.27 24.80
C ALA A 59 -10.02 0.06 25.42
N GLN A 60 -10.16 1.14 24.62
CA GLN A 60 -10.56 2.46 25.12
C GLN A 60 -12.06 2.64 25.24
#